data_AF-A0A947C3H0-F1
#
_entry.id   AF-A0A947C3H0-F1
#
_cell.length_a   1.000
_cell.length_b   1.000
_cell.length_c   1.000
_cell.angle_alpha   90.00
_cell.angle_beta   90.00
_cell.angle_gamma   90.00
#
_symmetry.space_group_name_H-M   'P 1'
#
loop_
_entity.id
_entity.type
_entity.pdbx_description
1 polymer ?
#
loop_
_entity_poly.entity_id
_entity_poly.type
_entity_poly.pdbx_seq_one_letter_code
_entity_poly.pdbx_strand_id
1 'polypeptide(L)'
;MFLIRLLLLSSLLCLGQIKAETVQQLYQAYQAHLANDENLMALDKIEQAFQLSLDKNGVNNATTQALKLNYAQLYVAQRDMNPDYDGAKIMVLLNNYIDFQRDKHGDLAIELIDPLMALGTARLWYQSPLREGQREFRDRARRFGGDRQTRTRAIRDGRFKAITQFNKAIQIAEQYSQDYPLLPADLQFEAAKELFARGIEAEVGRELLTKAHTTYASALDETDARVILSAFWLARALAFGELFSESTRFYDQVISGFQAAGVATHDKAIESYKAIIENYETQGLSELATPYIQDLGRLLPWFKVREQVPLYQPAIELTKSSAEQSAEGRFLLTINTDGKVSKVTVLDFLGDQSLRPIMEQALLKRRYTPKYQDGLLVSSQTQATVSIQ
;
A
#
# COMPACT_ATOMS: atom_id res chain seq x y z
N MET A 1 -6.37 62.03 2.13
CA MET A 1 -6.48 63.19 3.04
C MET A 1 -5.88 62.76 4.37
N PHE A 2 -4.66 63.24 4.64
CA PHE A 2 -3.87 63.23 5.89
C PHE A 2 -3.49 61.89 6.56
N LEU A 3 -2.24 61.58 6.92
CA LEU A 3 -0.96 62.28 6.78
C LEU A 3 0.18 61.28 7.08
N ILE A 4 1.22 61.42 6.29
CA ILE A 4 2.59 60.92 6.43
C ILE A 4 3.19 61.22 7.82
N ARG A 5 3.95 60.27 8.38
CA ARG A 5 5.22 60.56 9.05
C ARG A 5 6.28 59.52 8.67
N LEU A 6 7.08 59.92 7.69
CA LEU A 6 8.41 59.41 7.41
C LEU A 6 9.36 60.04 8.45
N LEU A 7 10.17 59.23 9.15
CA LEU A 7 11.45 59.66 9.71
C LEU A 7 12.43 58.48 9.65
N LEU A 8 13.55 58.77 8.98
CA LEU A 8 14.66 57.91 8.63
C LEU A 8 15.64 57.71 9.80
N LEU A 9 16.50 56.70 9.62
CA LEU A 9 17.82 56.48 10.22
C LEU A 9 17.89 55.86 11.63
N SER A 10 18.03 54.53 11.66
CA SER A 10 19.24 53.89 12.21
C SER A 10 19.29 52.43 11.74
N SER A 11 20.20 52.13 10.82
CA SER A 11 20.71 50.80 10.58
C SER A 11 21.48 50.34 11.83
N LEU A 12 20.76 49.81 12.82
CA LEU A 12 21.35 48.89 13.78
C LEU A 12 21.26 47.51 13.16
N LEU A 13 22.42 46.88 12.99
CA LEU A 13 22.55 45.43 12.97
C LEU A 13 21.84 44.89 14.21
N CYS A 14 20.56 44.54 14.10
CA CYS A 14 19.96 43.54 14.98
C CYS A 14 20.66 42.22 14.63
N LEU A 15 21.81 42.00 15.25
CA LEU A 15 22.20 40.65 15.66
C LEU A 15 21.15 40.22 16.68
N GLY A 16 19.94 39.90 16.21
CA GLY A 16 18.97 39.20 17.01
C GLY A 16 19.68 37.93 17.45
N GLN A 17 19.91 37.80 18.75
CA GLN A 17 20.39 36.53 19.30
C GLN A 17 19.34 35.50 18.90
N ILE A 18 19.66 34.69 17.89
CA ILE A 18 18.87 33.52 17.54
C ILE A 18 18.98 32.63 18.78
N LYS A 19 17.97 32.69 19.64
CA LYS A 19 17.91 31.78 20.79
C LYS A 19 17.91 30.38 20.23
N ALA A 20 18.89 29.58 20.62
CA ALA A 20 18.94 28.17 20.23
C ALA A 20 17.61 27.50 20.60
N GLU A 21 17.03 26.77 19.65
CA GLU A 21 15.76 26.09 19.86
C GLU A 21 15.89 25.08 21.01
N THR A 22 14.81 24.96 21.79
CA THR A 22 14.71 23.98 22.88
C THR A 22 14.11 22.68 22.37
N VAL A 23 14.34 21.56 23.09
CA VAL A 23 13.71 20.26 22.79
C VAL A 23 12.19 20.39 22.73
N GLN A 24 11.59 21.18 23.63
CA GLN A 24 10.14 21.40 23.66
C GLN A 24 9.64 22.15 22.42
N GLN A 25 10.35 23.19 21.97
CA GLN A 25 9.98 23.94 20.77
C GLN A 25 10.08 23.06 19.51
N LEU A 26 11.15 22.27 19.38
CA LEU A 26 11.31 21.34 18.26
C LEU A 26 10.22 20.26 18.27
N TYR A 27 9.88 19.72 19.44
CA TYR A 27 8.81 18.74 19.57
C TYR A 27 7.43 19.33 19.25
N GLN A 28 7.15 20.57 19.65
CA GLN A 28 5.92 21.28 19.27
C GLN A 28 5.83 21.50 17.76
N ALA A 29 6.94 21.88 17.11
CA ALA A 29 6.99 22.01 15.66
C ALA A 29 6.76 20.67 14.95
N TYR A 30 7.36 19.59 15.45
CA TYR A 30 7.10 18.23 14.98
C TYR A 30 5.60 17.86 15.03
N GLN A 31 4.95 18.10 16.17
CA GLN A 31 3.51 17.84 16.31
C GLN A 31 2.66 18.69 15.37
N ALA A 32 3.02 19.96 15.17
CA ALA A 32 2.34 20.85 14.24
C ALA A 32 2.46 20.35 12.78
N HIS A 33 3.65 19.92 12.36
CA HIS A 33 3.86 19.37 11.02
C HIS A 33 3.11 18.04 10.82
N LEU A 34 3.08 17.15 11.82
CA LEU A 34 2.27 15.92 11.75
C LEU A 34 0.78 16.23 11.59
N ALA A 35 0.26 17.22 12.32
CA ALA A 35 -1.14 17.62 12.22
C ALA A 35 -1.52 18.21 10.85
N ASN A 36 -0.54 18.67 10.07
CA ASN A 36 -0.71 19.23 8.73
C ASN A 36 -0.30 18.26 7.61
N ASP A 37 -0.04 16.98 7.92
CA ASP A 37 0.48 15.96 7.00
C ASP A 37 1.84 16.33 6.34
N GLU A 38 2.60 17.24 6.94
CA GLU A 38 3.91 17.71 6.47
C GLU A 38 5.03 16.77 6.94
N ASN A 39 4.91 15.48 6.61
CA ASN A 39 5.70 14.41 7.24
C ASN A 39 7.22 14.54 7.11
N LEU A 40 7.74 15.09 6.00
CA LEU A 40 9.18 15.33 5.84
C LEU A 40 9.68 16.45 6.76
N MET A 41 8.87 17.50 6.97
CA MET A 41 9.20 18.56 7.93
C MET A 41 9.08 18.04 9.37
N ALA A 42 8.05 17.23 9.64
CA ALA A 42 7.92 16.54 10.92
C ALA A 42 9.15 15.66 11.21
N LEU A 43 9.67 14.96 10.20
CA LEU A 43 10.85 14.10 10.32
C LEU A 43 12.11 14.89 10.67
N ASP A 44 12.34 16.02 9.99
CA ASP A 44 13.43 16.94 10.29
C ASP A 44 13.36 17.46 11.74
N LYS A 45 12.17 17.89 12.18
CA LYS A 45 11.98 18.43 13.53
C LYS A 45 12.15 17.38 14.64
N ILE A 46 11.67 16.16 14.44
CA ILE A 46 11.86 15.11 15.44
C ILE A 46 13.31 14.61 15.49
N GLU A 47 14.04 14.60 14.37
CA GLU A 47 15.48 14.32 14.36
C GLU A 47 16.25 15.37 15.16
N GLN A 48 16.00 16.67 14.91
CA GLN A 48 16.64 17.76 15.65
C GLN A 48 16.33 17.67 17.16
N ALA A 49 15.07 17.41 17.52
CA ALA A 49 14.68 17.24 18.93
C ALA A 49 15.42 16.06 19.59
N PHE A 50 15.51 14.93 18.88
CA PHE A 50 16.22 13.74 19.35
C PHE A 50 17.71 14.02 19.57
N GLN A 51 18.41 14.61 18.59
CA GLN A 51 19.84 14.94 18.71
C GLN A 51 20.09 15.92 19.86
N LEU A 52 19.28 16.98 19.96
CA LEU A 52 19.42 17.95 21.05
C LEU A 52 19.19 17.33 22.44
N SER A 53 18.23 16.41 22.56
CA SER A 53 18.01 15.68 23.82
C SER A 53 19.14 14.70 24.11
N LEU A 54 19.69 14.04 23.10
CA LEU A 54 20.84 13.14 23.24
C LEU A 54 22.05 13.90 23.78
N ASP A 55 22.35 15.06 23.22
CA ASP A 55 23.48 15.90 23.64
C ASP A 55 23.32 16.45 25.06
N LYS A 56 22.10 16.88 25.43
CA LYS A 56 21.84 17.51 26.73
C LYS A 56 21.62 16.51 27.85
N ASN A 57 20.92 15.41 27.58
CA ASN A 57 20.39 14.51 28.60
C ASN A 57 21.03 13.12 28.57
N GLY A 58 21.77 12.78 27.50
CA GLY A 58 22.37 11.47 27.30
C GLY A 58 21.40 10.41 26.80
N VAL A 59 21.96 9.26 26.41
CA VAL A 59 21.24 8.17 25.74
C VAL A 59 20.21 7.47 26.63
N ASN A 60 20.41 7.43 27.95
CA ASN A 60 19.53 6.71 28.88
C ASN A 60 18.41 7.57 29.47
N ASN A 61 18.32 8.85 29.09
CA ASN A 61 17.24 9.72 29.56
C ASN A 61 15.90 9.31 28.93
N ALA A 62 14.83 9.28 29.73
CA ALA A 62 13.50 8.88 29.27
C ALA A 62 12.99 9.73 28.09
N THR A 63 13.24 11.04 28.10
CA THR A 63 12.88 11.95 27.00
C THR A 63 13.66 11.61 25.73
N THR A 64 14.97 11.37 25.85
CA THR A 64 15.81 10.97 24.72
C THR A 64 15.31 9.65 24.11
N GLN A 65 14.91 8.68 24.94
CA GLN A 65 14.39 7.39 24.47
C GLN A 65 13.04 7.54 23.78
N ALA A 66 12.12 8.35 24.32
CA ALA A 66 10.83 8.62 23.67
C ALA A 66 11.02 9.31 22.30
N LEU A 67 11.89 10.31 22.22
CA LEU A 67 12.20 10.99 20.95
C LEU A 67 12.88 10.05 19.94
N LYS A 68 13.74 9.13 20.40
CA LYS A 68 14.35 8.10 19.57
C LYS A 68 13.31 7.21 18.91
N LEU A 69 12.32 6.74 19.67
CA LEU A 69 11.24 5.89 19.13
C LEU A 69 10.41 6.66 18.10
N ASN A 70 9.96 7.88 18.44
CA ASN A 70 9.16 8.71 17.54
C ASN A 70 9.90 9.00 16.22
N TYR A 71 11.18 9.35 16.30
CA TYR A 71 12.03 9.54 15.11
C TYR A 71 12.12 8.25 14.30
N ALA A 72 12.42 7.11 14.92
CA ALA A 72 12.57 5.84 14.22
C ALA A 72 11.27 5.38 13.53
N GLN A 73 10.11 5.52 14.20
CA GLN A 73 8.81 5.16 13.63
C GLN A 73 8.44 6.06 12.45
N LEU A 74 8.60 7.39 12.59
CA LEU A 74 8.29 8.30 11.48
C LEU A 74 9.22 8.05 10.29
N TYR A 75 10.50 7.76 10.54
CA TYR A 75 11.45 7.44 9.48
C TYR A 75 11.06 6.16 8.71
N VAL A 76 10.56 5.13 9.42
CA VAL A 76 10.02 3.90 8.80
C VAL A 76 8.73 4.18 8.02
N ALA A 77 7.86 5.05 8.53
CA ALA A 77 6.63 5.43 7.84
C ALA A 77 6.90 6.21 6.54
N GLN A 78 7.94 7.04 6.52
CA GLN A 78 8.30 7.87 5.35
C GLN A 78 9.26 7.20 4.35
N ARG A 79 9.54 5.91 4.51
CA ARG A 79 10.51 5.17 3.69
C ARG A 79 10.34 5.30 2.17
N ASP A 80 9.11 5.42 1.67
CA ASP A 80 8.82 5.48 0.23
C ASP A 80 8.95 6.92 -0.32
N MET A 81 8.88 7.92 0.57
CA MET A 81 8.95 9.35 0.23
C MET A 81 10.31 9.98 0.60
N ASN A 82 11.11 9.30 1.44
CA ASN A 82 12.40 9.78 1.90
C ASN A 82 13.53 9.21 1.03
N PRO A 83 14.17 10.01 0.16
CA PRO A 83 15.27 9.54 -0.68
C PRO A 83 16.50 9.12 0.15
N ASP A 84 16.64 9.64 1.37
CA ASP A 84 17.76 9.36 2.27
C ASP A 84 17.46 8.20 3.22
N TYR A 85 16.46 7.34 2.93
CA TYR A 85 16.07 6.26 3.83
C TYR A 85 17.22 5.26 4.09
N ASP A 86 17.78 5.28 5.32
CA ASP A 86 18.75 4.30 5.81
C ASP A 86 18.11 3.35 6.83
N GLY A 87 17.63 2.21 6.33
CA GLY A 87 17.07 1.16 7.18
C GLY A 87 18.06 0.58 8.22
N ALA A 88 19.38 0.63 7.97
CA ALA A 88 20.36 0.13 8.94
C ALA A 88 20.47 1.06 10.16
N LYS A 89 20.53 2.38 9.93
CA LYS A 89 20.49 3.40 11.00
C LYS A 89 19.27 3.18 11.90
N ILE A 90 18.09 2.99 11.32
CA ILE A 90 16.85 2.79 12.08
C ILE A 90 16.86 1.47 12.85
N MET A 91 17.31 0.37 12.24
CA MET A 91 17.42 -0.90 12.97
C MET A 91 18.31 -0.79 14.21
N VAL A 92 19.43 -0.06 14.14
CA VAL A 92 20.30 0.15 15.30
C VAL A 92 19.57 0.94 16.40
N LEU A 93 18.88 2.03 16.04
CA LEU A 93 18.12 2.83 17.00
C LEU A 93 17.02 2.02 17.68
N LEU A 94 16.29 1.20 16.91
CA LEU A 94 15.20 0.36 17.43
C LEU A 94 15.71 -0.77 18.33
N ASN A 95 16.80 -1.47 17.95
CA ASN A 95 17.38 -2.49 18.84
C ASN A 95 17.84 -1.87 20.17
N ASN A 96 18.54 -0.72 20.13
CA ASN A 96 18.98 -0.03 21.34
C ASN A 96 17.81 0.41 22.23
N TYR A 97 16.69 0.84 21.63
CA TYR A 97 15.47 1.18 22.38
C TYR A 97 14.82 -0.07 22.99
N ILE A 98 14.72 -1.16 22.22
CA ILE A 98 14.16 -2.44 22.68
C ILE A 98 14.96 -2.98 23.87
N ASP A 99 16.29 -2.98 23.79
CA ASP A 99 17.14 -3.48 24.87
C ASP A 99 16.98 -2.63 26.13
N PHE A 100 16.93 -1.30 25.99
CA PHE A 100 16.64 -0.39 27.11
C PHE A 100 15.28 -0.69 27.77
N GLN A 101 14.23 -0.91 26.98
CA GLN A 101 12.91 -1.21 27.52
C GLN A 101 12.82 -2.61 28.13
N ARG A 102 13.51 -3.60 27.57
CA ARG A 102 13.62 -4.95 28.16
C ARG A 102 14.29 -4.91 29.53
N ASP A 103 15.40 -4.20 29.66
CA ASP A 103 16.12 -4.07 30.93
C ASP A 103 15.26 -3.42 32.01
N LYS A 104 14.41 -2.47 31.61
CA LYS A 104 13.60 -1.68 32.53
C LYS A 104 12.25 -2.32 32.88
N HIS A 105 11.60 -2.96 31.92
CA HIS A 105 10.21 -3.40 32.02
C HIS A 105 10.00 -4.90 31.77
N GLY A 106 11.04 -5.61 31.31
CA GLY A 106 11.02 -7.04 31.00
C GLY A 106 10.65 -7.37 29.55
N ASP A 107 10.83 -8.64 29.17
CA ASP A 107 10.68 -9.12 27.79
C ASP A 107 9.24 -9.17 27.24
N LEU A 108 8.25 -8.91 28.10
CA LEU A 108 6.82 -8.92 27.77
C LEU A 108 6.15 -7.56 28.06
N ALA A 109 6.95 -6.50 28.19
CA ALA A 109 6.45 -5.15 28.37
C ALA A 109 5.68 -4.67 27.14
N ILE A 110 4.54 -4.01 27.36
CA ILE A 110 3.68 -3.50 26.27
C ILE A 110 4.42 -2.45 25.42
N GLU A 111 5.37 -1.73 26.02
CA GLU A 111 6.25 -0.73 25.39
C GLU A 111 7.16 -1.32 24.29
N LEU A 112 7.26 -2.65 24.21
CA LEU A 112 8.03 -3.34 23.18
C LEU A 112 7.24 -3.56 21.89
N ILE A 113 5.90 -3.48 21.89
CA ILE A 113 5.07 -3.76 20.71
C ILE A 113 5.47 -2.87 19.53
N ASP A 114 5.36 -1.56 19.71
CA ASP A 114 5.64 -0.54 18.72
C ASP A 114 7.04 -0.62 18.10
N PRO A 115 8.14 -0.67 18.89
CA PRO A 115 9.47 -0.79 18.32
C PRO A 115 9.72 -2.14 17.65
N LEU A 116 9.08 -3.23 18.10
CA LEU A 116 9.17 -4.53 17.42
C LEU A 116 8.47 -4.51 16.05
N MET A 117 7.28 -3.88 15.96
CA MET A 117 6.58 -3.68 14.68
C MET A 117 7.40 -2.81 13.73
N ALA A 118 7.95 -1.70 14.22
CA ALA A 118 8.82 -0.83 13.44
C ALA A 118 10.10 -1.57 12.98
N LEU A 119 10.69 -2.40 13.84
CA LEU A 119 11.90 -3.16 13.52
C LEU A 119 11.63 -4.25 12.49
N GLY A 120 10.49 -4.94 12.60
CA GLY A 120 10.02 -5.91 11.61
C GLY A 120 9.87 -5.26 10.23
N THR A 121 9.23 -4.09 10.18
CA THR A 121 9.10 -3.29 8.97
C THR A 121 10.47 -2.87 8.43
N ALA A 122 11.32 -2.23 9.23
CA ALA A 122 12.65 -1.81 8.81
C ALA A 122 13.48 -2.97 8.21
N ARG A 123 13.37 -4.18 8.77
CA ARG A 123 14.04 -5.39 8.27
C ARG A 123 13.50 -5.87 6.92
N LEU A 124 12.18 -5.87 6.73
CA LEU A 124 11.57 -6.16 5.42
C LEU A 124 12.06 -5.19 4.36
N TRP A 125 12.19 -3.91 4.73
CA TRP A 125 12.50 -2.86 3.77
C TRP A 125 13.99 -2.70 3.46
N TYR A 126 14.85 -2.83 4.45
CA TYR A 126 16.30 -2.75 4.28
C TYR A 126 16.87 -3.86 3.38
N GLN A 127 16.29 -5.05 3.43
CA GLN A 127 16.81 -6.21 2.69
C GLN A 127 16.11 -6.47 1.36
N SER A 128 15.21 -5.59 0.93
CA SER A 128 14.52 -5.74 -0.34
C SER A 128 15.27 -5.05 -1.47
N PRO A 129 15.72 -5.79 -2.51
CA PRO A 129 16.46 -5.23 -3.61
C PRO A 129 15.53 -4.53 -4.60
N LEU A 130 15.03 -3.33 -4.29
CA LEU A 130 14.32 -2.50 -5.27
C LEU A 130 15.01 -1.14 -5.50
N ARG A 131 15.45 -1.03 -6.77
CA ARG A 131 15.84 0.12 -7.61
C ARG A 131 17.13 0.91 -7.32
N GLU A 132 17.41 1.39 -6.11
CA GLU A 132 18.67 2.15 -5.86
C GLU A 132 19.69 1.40 -5.00
N GLY A 133 19.22 0.69 -3.96
CA GLY A 133 20.04 -0.23 -3.18
C GLY A 133 20.60 -1.40 -3.99
N GLN A 134 20.10 -1.66 -5.20
CA GLN A 134 20.68 -2.66 -6.10
C GLN A 134 22.09 -2.32 -6.55
N ARG A 135 22.49 -1.04 -6.67
CA ARG A 135 23.86 -0.67 -7.07
C ARG A 135 24.84 -0.88 -5.92
N GLU A 136 24.58 -0.31 -4.75
CA GLU A 136 25.45 -0.49 -3.59
C GLU A 136 25.51 -1.94 -3.10
N PHE A 137 24.38 -2.65 -3.12
CA PHE A 137 24.36 -4.07 -2.76
C PHE A 137 25.02 -4.94 -3.82
N ARG A 138 24.89 -4.61 -5.13
CA ARG A 138 25.69 -5.25 -6.19
C ARG A 138 27.18 -4.99 -5.98
N ASP A 139 27.56 -3.78 -5.60
CA ASP A 139 28.96 -3.40 -5.43
C ASP A 139 29.56 -3.98 -4.15
N ARG A 140 28.78 -4.14 -3.07
CA ARG A 140 29.17 -4.95 -1.90
C ARG A 140 29.26 -6.44 -2.25
N ALA A 141 28.25 -7.01 -2.91
CA ALA A 141 28.29 -8.41 -3.32
C ALA A 141 29.43 -8.73 -4.30
N ARG A 142 29.80 -7.78 -5.18
CA ARG A 142 30.98 -7.89 -6.05
C ARG A 142 32.28 -7.80 -5.26
N ARG A 143 32.39 -6.88 -4.29
CA ARG A 143 33.56 -6.73 -3.41
C ARG A 143 33.79 -7.95 -2.52
N PHE A 144 32.75 -8.70 -2.17
CA PHE A 144 32.84 -9.88 -1.29
C PHE A 144 32.61 -11.22 -2.01
N GLY A 145 32.64 -11.28 -3.35
CA GLY A 145 32.52 -12.53 -4.11
C GLY A 145 31.20 -13.29 -3.93
N GLY A 146 30.12 -12.61 -3.53
CA GLY A 146 28.87 -13.25 -3.14
C GLY A 146 28.07 -13.77 -4.34
N ASP A 147 28.05 -15.09 -4.52
CA ASP A 147 27.17 -15.82 -5.46
C ASP A 147 25.67 -15.55 -5.15
N ARG A 148 24.80 -15.74 -6.16
CA ARG A 148 23.33 -15.73 -6.09
C ARG A 148 22.75 -16.45 -4.86
N GLN A 149 23.39 -17.52 -4.37
CA GLN A 149 23.00 -18.22 -3.13
C GLN A 149 23.16 -17.35 -1.89
N THR A 150 24.24 -16.57 -1.79
CA THR A 150 24.49 -15.66 -0.66
C THR A 150 23.43 -14.55 -0.61
N ARG A 151 23.01 -14.04 -1.77
CA ARG A 151 21.92 -13.06 -1.88
C ARG A 151 20.57 -13.64 -1.43
N THR A 152 20.27 -14.85 -1.87
CA THR A 152 19.02 -15.55 -1.51
C THR A 152 18.96 -15.85 -0.01
N ARG A 153 20.09 -16.22 0.60
CA ARG A 153 20.20 -16.45 2.05
C ARG A 153 20.01 -15.17 2.86
N ALA A 154 20.67 -14.07 2.47
CA ALA A 154 20.52 -12.79 3.16
C ALA A 154 19.07 -12.32 3.15
N ILE A 155 18.42 -12.29 1.97
CA ILE A 155 17.00 -11.91 1.84
C ILE A 155 16.10 -12.80 2.70
N ARG A 156 16.34 -14.12 2.70
CA ARG A 156 15.58 -15.05 3.54
C ARG A 156 15.78 -14.76 5.04
N ASP A 157 17.00 -14.43 5.46
CA ASP A 157 17.33 -14.11 6.85
C ASP A 157 16.61 -12.83 7.33
N GLY A 158 16.59 -11.75 6.56
CA GLY A 158 15.84 -10.54 6.93
C GLY A 158 14.34 -10.74 7.02
N ARG A 159 13.76 -11.52 6.09
CA ARG A 159 12.34 -11.89 6.10
C ARG A 159 11.97 -12.66 7.36
N PHE A 160 12.74 -13.71 7.66
CA PHE A 160 12.56 -14.50 8.86
C PHE A 160 12.69 -13.64 10.13
N LYS A 161 13.71 -12.77 10.15
CA LYS A 161 13.95 -11.82 11.24
C LYS A 161 12.84 -10.78 11.39
N ALA A 162 12.15 -10.39 10.32
CA ALA A 162 11.00 -9.48 10.40
C ALA A 162 9.79 -10.18 11.00
N ILE A 163 9.44 -11.36 10.48
CA ILE A 163 8.35 -12.21 10.98
C ILE A 163 8.55 -12.51 12.47
N THR A 164 9.79 -12.78 12.88
CA THR A 164 10.13 -12.99 14.30
C THR A 164 9.73 -11.79 15.16
N GLN A 165 9.98 -10.55 14.71
CA GLN A 165 9.61 -9.37 15.49
C GLN A 165 8.11 -9.12 15.51
N PHE A 166 7.42 -9.30 14.38
CA PHE A 166 5.96 -9.22 14.33
C PHE A 166 5.31 -10.23 15.27
N ASN A 167 5.74 -11.50 15.21
CA ASN A 167 5.23 -12.54 16.10
C ASN A 167 5.50 -12.23 17.56
N LYS A 168 6.66 -11.62 17.88
CA LYS A 168 6.95 -11.22 19.26
C LYS A 168 6.03 -10.08 19.72
N ALA A 169 5.78 -9.08 18.88
CA ALA A 169 4.83 -8.01 19.18
C ALA A 169 3.41 -8.55 19.40
N ILE A 170 2.95 -9.45 18.52
CA ILE A 170 1.64 -10.11 18.63
C ILE A 170 1.55 -10.94 19.92
N GLN A 171 2.58 -11.73 20.24
CA GLN A 171 2.64 -12.51 21.48
C GLN A 171 2.51 -11.63 22.72
N ILE A 172 3.16 -10.46 22.72
CA ILE A 172 3.05 -9.50 23.83
C ILE A 172 1.60 -8.98 23.90
N ALA A 173 1.02 -8.54 22.78
CA ALA A 173 -0.37 -8.08 22.75
C ALA A 173 -1.36 -9.12 23.26
N GLU A 174 -1.16 -10.41 22.95
CA GLU A 174 -2.01 -11.50 23.43
C GLU A 174 -2.05 -11.58 24.97
N GLN A 175 -0.95 -11.23 25.66
CA GLN A 175 -0.92 -11.16 27.14
C GLN A 175 -1.85 -10.09 27.71
N TYR A 176 -2.10 -9.03 26.94
CA TYR A 176 -2.97 -7.91 27.34
C TYR A 176 -4.35 -7.98 26.68
N SER A 177 -4.74 -9.13 26.12
CA SER A 177 -6.02 -9.30 25.43
C SER A 177 -7.26 -9.13 26.34
N GLN A 178 -7.09 -9.24 27.66
CA GLN A 178 -8.18 -8.94 28.60
C GLN A 178 -8.49 -7.43 28.65
N ASP A 179 -7.46 -6.59 28.60
CA ASP A 179 -7.59 -5.13 28.65
C ASP A 179 -7.78 -4.52 27.25
N TYR A 180 -7.13 -5.13 26.24
CA TYR A 180 -7.12 -4.68 24.85
C TYR A 180 -7.46 -5.85 23.90
N PRO A 181 -8.74 -6.28 23.86
CA PRO A 181 -9.15 -7.48 23.14
C PRO A 181 -8.89 -7.46 21.64
N LEU A 182 -8.77 -6.28 21.03
CA LEU A 182 -8.53 -6.13 19.59
C LEU A 182 -7.06 -5.92 19.24
N LEU A 183 -6.20 -5.61 20.22
CA LEU A 183 -4.80 -5.29 19.97
C LEU A 183 -4.05 -6.41 19.24
N PRO A 184 -4.21 -7.72 19.57
CA PRO A 184 -3.60 -8.79 18.78
C PRO A 184 -4.02 -8.75 17.31
N ALA A 185 -5.31 -8.52 17.03
CA ALA A 185 -5.84 -8.46 15.67
C ALA A 185 -5.32 -7.23 14.89
N ASP A 186 -5.19 -6.09 15.56
CA ASP A 186 -4.61 -4.87 15.00
C ASP A 186 -3.17 -5.15 14.54
N LEU A 187 -2.36 -5.79 15.38
CA LEU A 187 -0.97 -6.13 15.05
C LEU A 187 -0.87 -7.20 13.97
N GLN A 188 -1.74 -8.22 13.99
CA GLN A 188 -1.79 -9.25 12.96
C GLN A 188 -2.12 -8.65 11.59
N PHE A 189 -3.10 -7.73 11.54
CA PHE A 189 -3.49 -7.05 10.31
C PHE A 189 -2.36 -6.18 9.74
N GLU A 190 -1.72 -5.37 10.59
CA GLU A 190 -0.61 -4.51 10.17
C GLU A 190 0.63 -5.31 9.72
N ALA A 191 1.01 -6.34 10.48
CA ALA A 191 2.11 -7.23 10.10
C ALA A 191 1.84 -7.91 8.74
N ALA A 192 0.60 -8.37 8.52
CA ALA A 192 0.24 -9.01 7.27
C ALA A 192 0.31 -8.05 6.07
N LYS A 193 -0.19 -6.81 6.21
CA LYS A 193 -0.08 -5.78 5.16
C LYS A 193 1.37 -5.56 4.73
N GLU A 194 2.28 -5.45 5.69
CA GLU A 194 3.71 -5.25 5.42
C GLU A 194 4.34 -6.47 4.72
N LEU A 195 3.96 -7.69 5.09
CA LEU A 195 4.40 -8.91 4.40
C LEU A 195 3.87 -8.97 2.95
N PHE A 196 2.59 -8.64 2.75
CA PHE A 196 1.95 -8.64 1.42
C PHE A 196 2.52 -7.58 0.48
N ALA A 197 2.80 -6.37 0.97
CA ALA A 197 3.38 -5.28 0.18
C ALA A 197 4.70 -5.68 -0.51
N ARG A 198 5.35 -6.76 -0.05
CA ARG A 198 6.61 -7.26 -0.61
C ARG A 198 6.48 -8.56 -1.40
N GLY A 199 5.28 -9.12 -1.54
CA GLY A 199 5.08 -10.44 -2.14
C GLY A 199 5.81 -11.55 -1.37
N ILE A 200 5.90 -11.41 -0.04
CA ILE A 200 6.68 -12.28 0.84
C ILE A 200 5.72 -13.15 1.66
N GLU A 201 6.06 -14.43 1.82
CA GLU A 201 5.38 -15.40 2.71
C GLU A 201 3.85 -15.27 2.66
N ALA A 202 3.26 -15.38 1.46
CA ALA A 202 1.84 -15.17 1.24
C ALA A 202 0.96 -16.04 2.16
N GLU A 203 1.46 -17.21 2.55
CA GLU A 203 0.80 -18.09 3.52
C GLU A 203 0.78 -17.52 4.94
N VAL A 204 1.93 -17.07 5.47
CA VAL A 204 2.03 -16.44 6.80
C VAL A 204 1.18 -15.18 6.85
N GLY A 205 1.28 -14.32 5.83
CA GLY A 205 0.45 -13.11 5.75
C GLY A 205 -1.04 -13.46 5.72
N ARG A 206 -1.45 -14.47 4.96
CA ARG A 206 -2.85 -14.93 4.89
C ARG A 206 -3.33 -15.49 6.23
N GLU A 207 -2.52 -16.24 6.95
CA GLU A 207 -2.85 -16.74 8.29
C GLU A 207 -3.11 -15.59 9.26
N LEU A 208 -2.22 -14.59 9.28
CA LEU A 208 -2.38 -13.39 10.11
C LEU A 208 -3.66 -12.62 9.75
N LEU A 209 -3.94 -12.40 8.46
CA LEU A 209 -5.19 -11.76 8.02
C LEU A 209 -6.43 -12.56 8.42
N THR A 210 -6.35 -13.89 8.35
CA THR A 210 -7.46 -14.77 8.75
C THR A 210 -7.76 -14.61 10.24
N LYS A 211 -6.74 -14.61 11.10
CA LYS A 211 -6.89 -14.40 12.55
C LYS A 211 -7.44 -13.00 12.86
N ALA A 212 -6.89 -11.96 12.22
CA ALA A 212 -7.34 -10.60 12.42
C ALA A 212 -8.82 -10.43 12.00
N HIS A 213 -9.17 -10.88 10.79
CA HIS A 213 -10.54 -10.81 10.27
C HIS A 213 -11.52 -11.57 11.14
N THR A 214 -11.18 -12.80 11.56
CA THR A 214 -12.04 -13.61 12.45
C THR A 214 -12.32 -12.88 13.76
N THR A 215 -11.29 -12.28 14.36
CA THR A 215 -11.43 -11.51 15.61
C THR A 215 -12.34 -10.30 15.39
N TYR A 216 -12.07 -9.48 14.37
CA TYR A 216 -12.91 -8.32 14.06
C TYR A 216 -14.36 -8.70 13.79
N ALA A 217 -14.60 -9.67 12.89
CA ALA A 217 -15.94 -10.09 12.52
C ALA A 217 -16.74 -10.69 13.69
N SER A 218 -16.06 -11.22 14.72
CA SER A 218 -16.70 -11.73 15.93
C SER A 218 -17.01 -10.65 16.98
N ALA A 219 -16.27 -9.53 16.95
CA ALA A 219 -16.28 -8.53 18.02
C ALA A 219 -16.89 -7.18 17.60
N LEU A 220 -17.00 -6.92 16.30
CA LEU A 220 -17.38 -5.63 15.73
C LEU A 220 -18.55 -5.79 14.75
N ASP A 221 -19.20 -4.67 14.47
CA ASP A 221 -20.26 -4.58 13.46
C ASP A 221 -19.70 -4.79 12.05
N GLU A 222 -20.51 -5.35 11.15
CA GLU A 222 -20.10 -5.60 9.76
C GLU A 222 -19.76 -4.33 8.96
N THR A 223 -20.26 -3.17 9.41
CA THR A 223 -19.94 -1.85 8.84
C THR A 223 -18.67 -1.23 9.42
N ASP A 224 -18.06 -1.82 10.46
CA ASP A 224 -16.80 -1.33 11.03
C ASP A 224 -15.69 -1.44 9.98
N ALA A 225 -14.94 -0.34 9.80
CA ALA A 225 -13.89 -0.25 8.80
C ALA A 225 -12.83 -1.37 8.96
N ARG A 226 -12.57 -1.86 10.17
CA ARG A 226 -11.62 -2.96 10.40
C ARG A 226 -12.14 -4.29 9.89
N VAL A 227 -13.45 -4.57 10.02
CA VAL A 227 -14.08 -5.77 9.44
C VAL A 227 -13.99 -5.72 7.93
N ILE A 228 -14.39 -4.59 7.33
CA ILE A 228 -14.38 -4.40 5.87
C ILE A 228 -12.96 -4.48 5.32
N LEU A 229 -11.99 -3.75 5.91
CA LEU A 229 -10.62 -3.72 5.40
C LEU A 229 -9.90 -5.05 5.60
N SER A 230 -10.11 -5.75 6.72
CA SER A 230 -9.54 -7.09 6.91
C SER A 230 -10.07 -8.10 5.90
N ALA A 231 -11.38 -8.05 5.56
CA ALA A 231 -11.97 -8.86 4.49
C ALA A 231 -11.33 -8.55 3.13
N PHE A 232 -11.15 -7.26 2.81
CA PHE A 232 -10.54 -6.82 1.56
C PHE A 232 -9.11 -7.34 1.40
N TRP A 233 -8.27 -7.19 2.42
CA TRP A 233 -6.90 -7.69 2.35
C TRP A 233 -6.85 -9.22 2.32
N LEU A 234 -7.74 -9.91 3.05
CA LEU A 234 -7.83 -11.37 3.02
C LEU A 234 -8.28 -11.88 1.64
N ALA A 235 -9.26 -11.22 1.02
CA ALA A 235 -9.71 -11.53 -0.34
C ALA A 235 -8.55 -11.43 -1.35
N ARG A 236 -7.73 -10.37 -1.25
CA ARG A 236 -6.52 -10.21 -2.07
C ARG A 236 -5.50 -11.32 -1.85
N ALA A 237 -5.25 -11.68 -0.59
CA ALA A 237 -4.34 -12.76 -0.23
C ALA A 237 -4.79 -14.12 -0.81
N LEU A 238 -6.09 -14.38 -0.78
CA LEU A 238 -6.69 -15.59 -1.36
C LEU A 238 -6.59 -15.60 -2.88
N ALA A 239 -6.89 -14.47 -3.55
CA ALA A 239 -6.74 -14.35 -5.00
C ALA A 239 -5.29 -14.58 -5.46
N PHE A 240 -4.31 -14.06 -4.73
CA PHE A 240 -2.90 -14.32 -5.02
C PHE A 240 -2.52 -15.80 -4.91
N GLY A 241 -3.19 -16.55 -4.04
CA GLY A 241 -3.07 -18.00 -3.93
C GLY A 241 -3.98 -18.79 -4.89
N GLU A 242 -4.59 -18.12 -5.87
CA GLU A 242 -5.55 -18.70 -6.83
C GLU A 242 -6.80 -19.34 -6.19
N LEU A 243 -7.10 -18.97 -4.94
CA LEU A 243 -8.30 -19.38 -4.19
C LEU A 243 -9.46 -18.44 -4.54
N PHE A 244 -9.86 -18.44 -5.81
CA PHE A 244 -10.77 -17.46 -6.38
C PHE A 244 -12.18 -17.51 -5.78
N SER A 245 -12.68 -18.70 -5.43
CA SER A 245 -14.00 -18.87 -4.82
C SER A 245 -14.06 -18.23 -3.43
N GLU A 246 -13.08 -18.52 -2.56
CA GLU A 246 -12.98 -17.94 -1.23
C GLU A 246 -12.71 -16.43 -1.30
N SER A 247 -11.83 -16.01 -2.22
CA SER A 247 -11.53 -14.60 -2.48
C SER A 247 -12.80 -13.81 -2.82
N THR A 248 -13.61 -14.34 -3.75
CA THR A 248 -14.86 -13.71 -4.18
C THR A 248 -15.83 -13.50 -3.02
N ARG A 249 -15.99 -14.50 -2.15
CA ARG A 249 -16.84 -14.39 -0.95
C ARG A 249 -16.42 -13.25 -0.03
N PHE A 250 -15.12 -13.03 0.17
CA PHE A 250 -14.65 -11.93 1.01
C PHE A 250 -14.76 -10.58 0.29
N TYR A 251 -14.58 -10.51 -1.02
CA TYR A 251 -14.87 -9.28 -1.77
C TYR A 251 -16.37 -8.92 -1.75
N ASP A 252 -17.27 -9.90 -1.79
CA ASP A 252 -18.71 -9.68 -1.60
C ASP A 252 -19.01 -9.07 -0.23
N GLN A 253 -18.35 -9.56 0.82
CA GLN A 253 -18.45 -8.97 2.16
C GLN A 253 -17.98 -7.51 2.18
N VAL A 254 -16.91 -7.18 1.47
CA VAL A 254 -16.41 -5.80 1.35
C VAL A 254 -17.44 -4.90 0.67
N ILE A 255 -18.00 -5.34 -0.46
CA ILE A 255 -19.04 -4.60 -1.19
C ILE A 255 -20.25 -4.37 -0.27
N SER A 256 -20.73 -5.42 0.38
CA SER A 256 -21.88 -5.37 1.28
C SER A 256 -21.64 -4.42 2.46
N GLY A 257 -20.46 -4.48 3.09
CA GLY A 257 -20.09 -3.61 4.20
C GLY A 257 -20.05 -2.13 3.81
N PHE A 258 -19.44 -1.78 2.67
CA PHE A 258 -19.44 -0.39 2.18
C PHE A 258 -20.83 0.09 1.76
N GLN A 259 -21.66 -0.78 1.19
CA GLN A 259 -23.06 -0.46 0.88
C GLN A 259 -23.88 -0.18 2.15
N ALA A 260 -23.77 -1.05 3.15
CA ALA A 260 -24.44 -0.89 4.44
C ALA A 260 -23.97 0.37 5.18
N ALA A 261 -22.70 0.74 5.05
CA ALA A 261 -22.14 1.99 5.57
C ALA A 261 -22.54 3.25 4.77
N GLY A 262 -23.32 3.12 3.69
CA GLY A 262 -23.80 4.25 2.87
C GLY A 262 -22.74 4.86 1.93
N VAL A 263 -21.64 4.15 1.68
CA VAL A 263 -20.48 4.61 0.89
C VAL A 263 -20.12 3.61 -0.21
N ALA A 264 -21.14 3.13 -0.95
CA ALA A 264 -21.00 2.10 -1.98
C ALA A 264 -20.00 2.41 -3.11
N THR A 265 -19.67 3.69 -3.32
CA THR A 265 -18.69 4.15 -4.33
C THR A 265 -17.29 4.34 -3.78
N HIS A 266 -17.01 3.87 -2.56
CA HIS A 266 -15.65 3.91 -2.00
C HIS A 266 -14.69 3.10 -2.88
N ASP A 267 -13.44 3.57 -3.03
CA ASP A 267 -12.45 2.98 -3.94
C ASP A 267 -12.24 1.48 -3.72
N LYS A 268 -12.28 1.04 -2.46
CA LYS A 268 -12.12 -0.39 -2.11
C LYS A 268 -13.34 -1.24 -2.46
N ALA A 269 -14.55 -0.68 -2.48
CA ALA A 269 -15.73 -1.38 -3.00
C ALA A 269 -15.60 -1.55 -4.52
N ILE A 270 -15.19 -0.49 -5.23
CA ILE A 270 -14.97 -0.53 -6.69
C ILE A 270 -13.85 -1.53 -7.05
N GLU A 271 -12.75 -1.53 -6.29
CA GLU A 271 -11.65 -2.49 -6.46
C GLU A 271 -12.14 -3.94 -6.23
N SER A 272 -13.01 -4.15 -5.23
CA SER A 272 -13.61 -5.46 -4.94
C SER A 272 -14.52 -5.95 -6.07
N TYR A 273 -15.37 -5.07 -6.64
CA TYR A 273 -16.16 -5.40 -7.83
C TYR A 273 -15.27 -5.87 -8.98
N LYS A 274 -14.21 -5.11 -9.29
CA LYS A 274 -13.27 -5.46 -10.37
C LYS A 274 -12.59 -6.80 -10.11
N ALA A 275 -12.17 -7.05 -8.88
CA ALA A 275 -11.51 -8.30 -8.51
C ALA A 275 -12.45 -9.51 -8.61
N ILE A 276 -13.73 -9.40 -8.23
CA ILE A 276 -14.71 -10.47 -8.43
C ILE A 276 -14.89 -10.77 -9.92
N ILE A 277 -15.01 -9.73 -10.74
CA ILE A 277 -15.14 -9.87 -12.20
C ILE A 277 -13.90 -10.59 -12.75
N GLU A 278 -12.70 -10.15 -12.38
CA GLU A 278 -11.45 -10.80 -12.81
C GLU A 278 -11.36 -12.26 -12.36
N ASN A 279 -11.74 -12.57 -11.11
CA ASN A 279 -11.76 -13.93 -10.57
C ASN A 279 -12.69 -14.85 -11.39
N TYR A 280 -13.89 -14.38 -11.73
CA TYR A 280 -14.85 -15.16 -12.51
C TYR A 280 -14.42 -15.31 -13.97
N GLU A 281 -13.96 -14.24 -14.63
CA GLU A 281 -13.49 -14.29 -16.02
C GLU A 281 -12.27 -15.20 -16.17
N THR A 282 -11.35 -15.15 -15.22
CA THR A 282 -10.16 -16.02 -15.22
C THR A 282 -10.52 -17.51 -15.14
N GLN A 283 -11.63 -17.85 -14.49
CA GLN A 283 -12.14 -19.23 -14.41
C GLN A 283 -13.08 -19.60 -15.57
N GLY A 284 -13.31 -18.69 -16.54
CA GLY A 284 -14.29 -18.90 -17.62
C GLY A 284 -15.74 -18.86 -17.15
N LEU A 285 -16.01 -18.32 -15.97
CA LEU A 285 -17.34 -18.19 -15.36
C LEU A 285 -17.98 -16.83 -15.68
N SER A 286 -17.88 -16.40 -16.95
CA SER A 286 -18.28 -15.07 -17.42
C SER A 286 -19.75 -14.70 -17.14
N GLU A 287 -20.63 -15.69 -16.99
CA GLU A 287 -22.04 -15.46 -16.64
C GLU A 287 -22.19 -15.02 -15.17
N LEU A 288 -21.36 -15.55 -14.26
CA LEU A 288 -21.34 -15.13 -12.86
C LEU A 288 -20.73 -13.74 -12.66
N ALA A 289 -19.85 -13.30 -13.57
CA ALA A 289 -19.30 -11.95 -13.57
C ALA A 289 -20.32 -10.87 -13.98
N THR A 290 -21.33 -11.24 -14.79
CA THR A 290 -22.21 -10.28 -15.46
C THR A 290 -23.05 -9.42 -14.50
N PRO A 291 -23.65 -9.96 -13.42
CA PRO A 291 -24.35 -9.15 -12.43
C PRO A 291 -23.46 -8.08 -11.79
N TYR A 292 -22.22 -8.43 -11.41
CA TYR A 292 -21.25 -7.49 -10.83
C TYR A 292 -20.86 -6.37 -11.80
N ILE A 293 -20.72 -6.70 -13.09
CA ILE A 293 -20.45 -5.72 -14.15
C ILE A 293 -21.62 -4.73 -14.29
N GLN A 294 -22.85 -5.22 -14.27
CA GLN A 294 -24.05 -4.41 -14.38
C GLN A 294 -24.26 -3.53 -13.15
N ASP A 295 -24.06 -4.07 -11.95
CA ASP A 295 -24.12 -3.34 -10.68
C ASP A 295 -23.09 -2.21 -10.66
N LEU A 296 -21.83 -2.51 -11.00
CA LEU A 296 -20.78 -1.52 -11.07
C LEU A 296 -21.08 -0.43 -12.11
N GLY A 297 -21.70 -0.78 -13.24
CA GLY A 297 -22.16 0.20 -14.24
C GLY A 297 -23.25 1.15 -13.72
N ARG A 298 -24.10 0.73 -12.77
CA ARG A 298 -25.05 1.63 -12.09
C ARG A 298 -24.35 2.60 -11.16
N LEU A 299 -23.35 2.11 -10.44
CA LEU A 299 -22.56 2.92 -9.49
C LEU A 299 -21.67 3.93 -10.22
N LEU A 300 -21.15 3.56 -11.40
CA LEU A 300 -20.19 4.34 -12.18
C LEU A 300 -20.75 4.64 -13.58
N PRO A 301 -21.65 5.65 -13.71
CA PRO A 301 -22.25 5.98 -14.99
C PRO A 301 -21.21 6.49 -15.99
N TRP A 302 -21.44 6.21 -17.27
CA TRP A 302 -20.56 6.63 -18.35
C TRP A 302 -20.52 8.16 -18.50
N PHE A 303 -19.33 8.74 -18.38
CA PHE A 303 -19.10 10.15 -18.68
C PHE A 303 -18.77 10.34 -20.16
N LYS A 304 -19.50 11.23 -20.86
CA LYS A 304 -19.37 11.47 -22.32
C LYS A 304 -17.98 11.88 -22.80
N VAL A 305 -17.11 12.35 -21.91
CA VAL A 305 -15.83 12.99 -22.24
C VAL A 305 -14.64 12.03 -22.11
N ARG A 306 -14.84 10.81 -21.60
CA ARG A 306 -13.74 9.87 -21.35
C ARG A 306 -14.01 8.51 -21.98
N GLU A 307 -12.95 7.97 -22.60
CA GLU A 307 -12.90 6.57 -23.01
C GLU A 307 -13.07 5.67 -21.80
N GLN A 308 -13.75 4.54 -22.01
CA GLN A 308 -13.98 3.59 -20.93
C GLN A 308 -12.72 2.76 -20.68
N VAL A 309 -12.43 2.54 -19.40
CA VAL A 309 -11.37 1.62 -18.98
C VAL A 309 -11.99 0.22 -18.85
N PRO A 310 -11.39 -0.84 -19.42
CA PRO A 310 -11.90 -2.19 -19.26
C PRO A 310 -11.89 -2.63 -17.79
N LEU A 311 -12.93 -3.38 -17.40
CA LEU A 311 -13.02 -4.07 -16.12
C LEU A 311 -12.20 -5.36 -16.10
N TYR A 312 -12.10 -6.02 -17.26
CA TYR A 312 -11.27 -7.20 -17.47
C TYR A 312 -10.54 -7.07 -18.81
N GLN A 313 -9.23 -7.29 -18.79
CA GLN A 313 -8.36 -7.22 -19.95
C GLN A 313 -7.35 -8.37 -19.89
N PRO A 314 -7.63 -9.51 -20.55
CA PRO A 314 -6.68 -10.61 -20.58
C PRO A 314 -5.44 -10.22 -21.38
N ALA A 315 -4.31 -10.86 -21.05
CA ALA A 315 -3.08 -10.71 -21.80
C ALA A 315 -3.29 -11.13 -23.27
N ILE A 316 -2.61 -10.43 -24.18
CA ILE A 316 -2.60 -10.80 -25.60
C ILE A 316 -1.67 -12.00 -25.75
N GLU A 317 -2.23 -13.13 -26.17
CA GLU A 317 -1.47 -14.35 -26.43
C GLU A 317 -0.72 -14.21 -27.77
N LEU A 318 0.61 -14.13 -27.71
CA LEU A 318 1.49 -14.03 -28.87
C LEU A 318 2.25 -15.33 -29.08
N THR A 319 2.43 -15.74 -30.35
CA THR A 319 3.36 -16.80 -30.70
C THR A 319 4.81 -16.27 -30.64
N LYS A 320 5.80 -17.17 -30.52
CA LYS A 320 7.23 -16.78 -30.55
C LYS A 320 7.59 -15.92 -31.77
N SER A 321 7.02 -16.24 -32.94
CA SER A 321 7.27 -15.47 -34.18
C SER A 321 6.64 -14.08 -34.16
N SER A 322 5.54 -13.90 -33.44
CA SER A 322 4.78 -12.63 -33.36
C SER A 322 5.25 -11.74 -32.20
N ALA A 323 5.99 -12.30 -31.25
CA ALA A 323 6.51 -11.60 -30.08
C ALA A 323 7.71 -10.67 -30.39
N GLU A 324 8.34 -10.81 -31.56
CA GLU A 324 9.42 -9.93 -32.03
C GLU A 324 8.91 -8.77 -32.89
N GLN A 325 7.60 -8.72 -33.14
CA GLN A 325 6.95 -7.72 -33.98
C GLN A 325 6.31 -6.64 -33.11
N SER A 326 6.21 -5.43 -33.65
CA SER A 326 5.46 -4.34 -33.01
C SER A 326 4.26 -3.93 -33.86
N ALA A 327 3.19 -3.55 -33.17
CA ALA A 327 2.02 -2.96 -33.80
C ALA A 327 1.29 -2.06 -32.81
N GLU A 328 0.61 -1.06 -33.33
CA GLU A 328 -0.31 -0.21 -32.60
C GLU A 328 -1.62 -0.10 -33.40
N GLY A 329 -2.75 -0.26 -32.73
CA GLY A 329 -4.06 -0.14 -33.36
C GLY A 329 -5.02 0.68 -32.52
N ARG A 330 -5.84 1.48 -33.20
CA ARG A 330 -7.00 2.17 -32.63
C ARG A 330 -8.27 1.49 -33.11
N PHE A 331 -9.13 1.16 -32.16
CA PHE A 331 -10.33 0.36 -32.40
C PHE A 331 -11.56 1.03 -31.80
N LEU A 332 -12.68 0.98 -32.52
CA LEU A 332 -14.00 1.26 -32.01
C LEU A 332 -14.65 -0.05 -31.55
N LEU A 333 -14.98 -0.12 -30.27
CA LEU A 333 -15.59 -1.28 -29.64
C LEU A 333 -17.08 -1.04 -29.46
N THR A 334 -17.91 -2.04 -29.76
CA THR A 334 -19.33 -2.06 -29.36
C THR A 334 -19.47 -2.94 -28.13
N ILE A 335 -20.00 -2.38 -27.06
CA ILE A 335 -20.21 -3.05 -25.77
C ILE A 335 -21.71 -3.34 -25.64
N ASN A 336 -22.06 -4.59 -25.36
CA ASN A 336 -23.44 -5.00 -25.14
C ASN A 336 -23.89 -4.74 -23.68
N THR A 337 -25.15 -5.06 -23.37
CA THR A 337 -25.74 -4.88 -22.02
C THR A 337 -25.11 -5.75 -20.94
N ASP A 338 -24.39 -6.80 -21.32
CA ASP A 338 -23.65 -7.67 -20.40
C ASP A 338 -22.22 -7.15 -20.17
N GLY A 339 -21.84 -6.05 -20.82
CA GLY A 339 -20.50 -5.51 -20.77
C GLY A 339 -19.47 -6.28 -21.60
N LYS A 340 -19.90 -7.18 -22.50
CA LYS A 340 -19.03 -7.90 -23.45
C LYS A 340 -18.82 -7.06 -24.71
N VAL A 341 -17.63 -7.15 -25.31
CA VAL A 341 -17.36 -6.56 -26.63
C VAL A 341 -17.98 -7.44 -27.70
N SER A 342 -19.04 -6.96 -28.35
CA SER A 342 -19.77 -7.71 -29.39
C SER A 342 -19.26 -7.44 -30.80
N LYS A 343 -18.54 -6.33 -31.00
CA LYS A 343 -17.96 -5.94 -32.29
C LYS A 343 -16.71 -5.09 -32.10
N VAL A 344 -15.71 -5.35 -32.92
CA VAL A 344 -14.48 -4.55 -33.05
C VAL A 344 -14.44 -3.96 -34.45
N THR A 345 -14.20 -2.66 -34.56
CA THR A 345 -14.02 -1.96 -35.84
C THR A 345 -12.68 -1.23 -35.81
N VAL A 346 -11.82 -1.51 -36.77
CA VAL A 346 -10.51 -0.84 -36.85
C VAL A 346 -10.69 0.57 -37.36
N LEU A 347 -10.16 1.52 -36.61
CA LEU A 347 -10.10 2.94 -36.98
C LEU A 347 -8.76 3.26 -37.63
N ASP A 348 -7.67 2.78 -37.04
CA ASP A 348 -6.31 2.97 -37.50
C ASP A 348 -5.43 1.79 -37.06
N PHE A 349 -4.41 1.46 -37.84
CA PHE A 349 -3.49 0.36 -37.53
C PHE A 349 -2.11 0.57 -38.17
N LEU A 350 -1.08 0.52 -37.35
CA LEU A 350 0.33 0.66 -37.70
C LEU A 350 1.11 -0.60 -37.29
N GLY A 351 2.04 -1.05 -38.14
CA GLY A 351 2.92 -2.19 -37.86
C GLY A 351 2.53 -3.46 -38.63
N ASP A 352 2.94 -4.61 -38.08
CA ASP A 352 2.72 -5.90 -38.76
C ASP A 352 1.23 -6.27 -38.80
N GLN A 353 0.69 -6.40 -40.03
CA GLN A 353 -0.73 -6.68 -40.26
C GLN A 353 -1.17 -8.06 -39.74
N SER A 354 -0.24 -9.00 -39.54
CA SER A 354 -0.53 -10.30 -38.95
C SER A 354 -0.93 -10.20 -37.47
N LEU A 355 -0.54 -9.12 -36.77
CA LEU A 355 -0.92 -8.85 -35.38
C LEU A 355 -2.35 -8.32 -35.24
N ARG A 356 -2.92 -7.74 -36.30
CA ARG A 356 -4.29 -7.17 -36.27
C ARG A 356 -5.35 -8.17 -35.81
N PRO A 357 -5.52 -9.36 -36.43
CA PRO A 357 -6.53 -10.32 -35.98
C PRO A 357 -6.29 -10.78 -34.53
N ILE A 358 -5.03 -10.86 -34.09
CA ILE A 358 -4.69 -11.23 -32.71
C ILE A 358 -5.17 -10.15 -31.72
N MET A 359 -4.92 -8.87 -32.03
CA MET A 359 -5.42 -7.74 -31.24
C MET A 359 -6.96 -7.69 -31.24
N GLU A 360 -7.62 -7.88 -32.38
CA GLU A 360 -9.09 -7.92 -32.47
C GLU A 360 -9.68 -9.04 -31.60
N GLN A 361 -9.09 -10.24 -31.63
CA GLN A 361 -9.53 -11.37 -30.78
C GLN A 361 -9.31 -11.08 -29.29
N ALA A 362 -8.19 -10.46 -28.92
CA ALA A 362 -7.95 -10.06 -27.53
C ALA A 362 -8.96 -8.99 -27.05
N LEU A 363 -9.34 -8.06 -27.94
CA LEU A 363 -10.34 -7.03 -27.64
C LEU A 363 -11.74 -7.63 -27.41
N LEU A 364 -12.11 -8.68 -28.15
CA LEU A 364 -13.38 -9.39 -27.96
C LEU A 364 -13.50 -10.04 -26.57
N LYS A 365 -12.37 -10.39 -25.94
CA LYS A 365 -12.34 -10.97 -24.59
C LYS A 365 -12.44 -9.92 -23.47
N ARG A 366 -12.37 -8.61 -23.77
CA ARG A 366 -12.45 -7.56 -22.74
C ARG A 366 -13.87 -7.41 -22.20
N ARG A 367 -13.97 -7.02 -20.92
CA ARG A 367 -15.24 -6.61 -20.29
C ARG A 367 -15.20 -5.13 -19.94
N TYR A 368 -16.33 -4.45 -20.04
CA TYR A 368 -16.52 -3.04 -19.69
C TYR A 368 -17.80 -2.86 -18.85
N THR A 369 -17.93 -1.76 -18.13
CA THR A 369 -19.23 -1.37 -17.56
C THR A 369 -20.21 -1.11 -18.70
N PRO A 370 -21.47 -1.61 -18.64
CA PRO A 370 -22.47 -1.26 -19.62
C PRO A 370 -22.93 0.19 -19.41
N LYS A 371 -23.50 0.79 -20.45
CA LYS A 371 -24.07 2.14 -20.36
C LYS A 371 -25.50 2.07 -19.85
N TYR A 372 -25.84 2.97 -18.95
CA TYR A 372 -27.22 3.23 -18.54
C TYR A 372 -27.75 4.50 -19.22
N GLN A 373 -28.95 4.42 -19.78
CA GLN A 373 -29.70 5.55 -20.31
C GLN A 373 -31.12 5.45 -19.75
N ASP A 374 -31.55 6.51 -19.04
CA ASP A 374 -32.86 6.58 -18.39
C ASP A 374 -33.15 5.37 -17.47
N GLY A 375 -32.11 4.88 -16.79
CA GLY A 375 -32.18 3.73 -15.89
C GLY A 375 -32.15 2.36 -16.58
N LEU A 376 -32.10 2.33 -17.92
CA LEU A 376 -32.07 1.09 -18.71
C LEU A 376 -30.68 0.82 -19.28
N LEU A 377 -30.31 -0.46 -19.33
CA LEU A 377 -29.10 -0.92 -19.99
C LEU A 377 -29.22 -0.72 -21.51
N VAL A 378 -28.20 -0.10 -22.11
CA VAL A 378 -28.13 0.10 -23.55
C VAL A 378 -26.74 -0.26 -24.08
N SER A 379 -26.69 -0.80 -25.30
CA SER A 379 -25.42 -0.99 -26.00
C SER A 379 -24.74 0.34 -26.25
N SER A 380 -23.41 0.35 -26.21
CA SER A 380 -22.61 1.57 -26.28
C SER A 380 -21.32 1.35 -27.07
N GLN A 381 -20.63 2.44 -27.38
CA GLN A 381 -19.37 2.40 -28.08
C GLN A 381 -18.28 3.16 -27.33
N THR A 382 -17.06 2.61 -27.35
CA THR A 382 -15.86 3.27 -26.82
C THR A 382 -14.70 3.07 -27.78
N GLN A 383 -13.74 3.98 -27.77
CA GLN A 383 -12.46 3.77 -28.44
C GLN A 383 -11.50 3.03 -27.49
N ALA A 384 -10.57 2.28 -28.07
CA ALA A 384 -9.46 1.66 -27.37
C ALA A 384 -8.21 1.69 -28.24
N THR A 385 -7.07 1.99 -27.62
CA THR A 385 -5.75 1.86 -28.23
C THR A 385 -5.06 0.62 -27.66
N VAL A 386 -4.44 -0.17 -28.53
CA VAL A 386 -3.70 -1.38 -28.17
C VAL A 386 -2.33 -1.33 -28.83
N SER A 387 -1.28 -1.59 -28.05
CA SER A 387 0.09 -1.65 -28.54
C SER A 387 0.73 -2.98 -28.15
N ILE A 388 1.45 -3.59 -29.08
CA ILE A 388 2.40 -4.69 -28.87
C ILE A 388 3.78 -4.08 -29.11
N GLN A 389 4.65 -4.16 -28.10
CA GLN A 389 6.00 -3.57 -28.10
C GLN A 389 7.07 -4.65 -28.08
#